data_AF-A0A3C1V495-F1
#
_entry.id   AF-A0A3C1V495-F1
#
_cell.length_a   1.000
_cell.length_b   1.000
_cell.length_c   1.000
_cell.angle_alpha   90.00
_cell.angle_beta   90.00
_cell.angle_gamma   90.00
#
_symmetry.space_group_name_H-M   'P 1'
#
loop_
_entity.id
_entity.type
_entity.pdbx_description
1 polymer ?
#
loop_
_entity_poly.entity_id
_entity_poly.type
_entity_poly.pdbx_seq_one_letter_code
_entity_poly.pdbx_strand_id
1 'polypeptide(L)'
;MPARLVSQTPTVSGRRPNILFIIVDDQSPFDFKFYNSSSTLHAPCIEKLAREGMVFDAAYHMGAFSGAVCTPSRHMVMCGRTVWHLPIGPKMPRPEKGKPRQPYVAPHCPPELESNTLAAV
;
A
#
# COMPACT_ATOMS: atom_id res chain seq x y z
N MET A 1 15.46 36.92 -23.56
CA MET A 1 14.17 36.56 -22.92
C MET A 1 13.92 35.09 -23.19
N PRO A 2 14.01 34.18 -22.21
CA PRO A 2 13.78 32.75 -22.47
C PRO A 2 12.27 32.48 -22.66
N ALA A 3 11.94 31.76 -23.73
CA ALA A 3 10.59 31.34 -24.05
C ALA A 3 10.06 30.39 -22.96
N ARG A 4 8.89 30.72 -22.42
CA ARG A 4 8.18 29.94 -21.40
C ARG A 4 7.61 28.69 -22.06
N LEU A 5 8.07 27.51 -21.65
CA LEU A 5 7.47 26.23 -22.04
C LEU A 5 6.06 26.17 -21.42
N VAL A 6 5.01 26.34 -22.23
CA VAL A 6 3.63 26.17 -21.79
C VAL A 6 3.36 24.66 -21.81
N SER A 7 3.32 24.04 -20.63
CA SER A 7 2.81 22.68 -20.48
C SER A 7 1.34 22.69 -20.84
N GLN A 8 1.00 22.16 -22.01
CA GLN A 8 -0.39 21.88 -22.38
C GLN A 8 -0.86 20.71 -21.52
N THR A 9 -1.67 20.99 -20.52
CA THR A 9 -2.39 19.95 -19.78
C THR A 9 -3.44 19.38 -20.72
N PRO A 10 -3.45 18.07 -21.01
CA PRO A 10 -4.51 17.51 -21.84
C PRO A 10 -5.83 17.70 -21.10
N THR A 11 -6.72 18.50 -21.68
CA THR A 11 -8.10 18.62 -21.23
C THR A 11 -8.80 17.30 -21.57
N VAL A 12 -8.83 16.38 -20.62
CA VAL A 12 -9.67 15.17 -20.71
C VAL A 12 -11.12 15.62 -20.64
N SER A 13 -11.70 15.89 -21.80
CA SER A 13 -13.13 15.82 -22.03
C SER A 13 -13.54 14.35 -21.92
N GLY A 14 -13.86 13.87 -20.72
CA GLY A 14 -14.17 12.45 -20.54
C GLY A 14 -14.55 12.09 -19.12
N ARG A 15 -15.52 11.19 -18.99
CA ARG A 15 -16.03 10.60 -17.75
C ARG A 15 -14.88 10.23 -16.79
N ARG A 16 -15.04 10.50 -15.48
CA ARG A 16 -14.08 10.08 -14.46
C ARG A 16 -13.80 8.58 -14.59
N PRO A 17 -12.53 8.13 -14.65
CA PRO A 17 -12.22 6.72 -14.75
C PRO A 17 -12.64 5.99 -13.47
N ASN A 18 -13.01 4.72 -13.60
CA ASN A 18 -13.15 3.83 -12.45
C ASN A 18 -11.77 3.30 -12.08
N ILE A 19 -11.48 3.23 -10.78
CA ILE A 19 -10.22 2.69 -10.25
C ILE A 19 -10.54 1.37 -9.56
N LEU A 20 -9.95 0.28 -10.06
CA LEU A 20 -9.94 -1.02 -9.40
C LEU A 20 -8.59 -1.23 -8.75
N PHE A 21 -8.55 -1.30 -7.42
CA PHE A 21 -7.33 -1.56 -6.65
C PHE A 21 -7.36 -3.00 -6.11
N ILE A 22 -6.42 -3.83 -6.57
CA ILE A 22 -6.28 -5.23 -6.18
C ILE A 22 -5.06 -5.36 -5.28
N ILE A 23 -5.24 -5.94 -4.09
CA ILE A 23 -4.17 -6.26 -3.15
C ILE A 23 -4.24 -7.75 -2.84
N VAL A 24 -3.08 -8.41 -2.77
CA VAL A 24 -2.95 -9.85 -2.50
C VAL A 24 -2.11 -10.02 -1.24
N ASP A 25 -2.49 -10.96 -0.36
CA ASP A 25 -1.74 -11.25 0.87
C ASP A 25 -0.54 -12.16 0.58
N ASP A 26 0.58 -11.88 1.22
CA ASP A 26 1.82 -12.68 1.17
C ASP A 26 2.32 -13.09 -0.23
N GLN A 27 1.93 -12.34 -1.28
CA GLN A 27 2.36 -12.61 -2.64
C GLN A 27 3.80 -12.14 -2.86
N SER A 28 4.68 -13.06 -3.27
CA SER A 28 6.04 -12.70 -3.69
C SER A 28 6.01 -12.15 -5.13
N PRO A 29 6.81 -11.11 -5.44
CA PRO A 29 6.97 -10.70 -6.84
C PRO A 29 7.50 -11.84 -7.72
N PHE A 30 8.37 -12.70 -7.17
CA PHE A 30 8.98 -13.82 -7.93
C PHE A 30 8.04 -14.99 -8.19
N ASP A 31 6.80 -14.91 -7.72
CA ASP A 31 5.77 -15.86 -8.13
C ASP A 31 5.31 -15.58 -9.55
N PHE A 32 5.50 -14.39 -10.10
CA PHE A 32 5.07 -14.10 -11.47
C PHE A 32 6.17 -14.34 -12.51
N LYS A 33 5.78 -14.90 -13.65
CA LYS A 33 6.70 -15.23 -14.75
C LYS A 33 7.44 -14.03 -15.34
N PHE A 34 6.85 -12.84 -15.25
CA PHE A 34 7.49 -11.59 -15.70
C PHE A 34 8.61 -11.11 -14.77
N TYR A 35 8.70 -11.61 -13.53
CA TYR A 35 9.85 -11.39 -12.64
C TYR A 35 10.77 -12.62 -12.53
N ASN A 36 10.22 -13.82 -12.66
CA ASN A 36 10.95 -15.08 -12.58
C ASN A 36 10.41 -16.06 -13.64
N SER A 37 11.13 -16.23 -14.74
CA SER A 37 10.73 -17.11 -15.84
C SER A 37 10.54 -18.58 -15.42
N SER A 38 11.16 -18.99 -14.31
CA SER A 38 11.07 -20.35 -13.77
C SER A 38 9.91 -20.54 -12.79
N SER A 39 9.07 -19.52 -12.56
CA SER A 39 7.94 -19.64 -11.65
C SER A 39 6.91 -20.69 -12.14
N THR A 40 6.39 -21.45 -11.18
CA THR A 40 5.35 -22.47 -11.40
C THR A 40 3.93 -21.88 -11.40
N LEU A 41 3.74 -20.66 -10.90
CA LEU A 41 2.44 -20.02 -10.86
C LEU A 41 1.94 -19.76 -12.29
N HIS A 42 0.67 -20.09 -12.54
CA HIS A 42 -0.01 -19.78 -13.79
C HIS A 42 -1.07 -18.71 -13.54
N ALA A 43 -0.75 -17.45 -13.86
CA ALA A 43 -1.61 -16.28 -13.60
C ALA A 43 -1.90 -15.47 -14.88
N PRO A 44 -2.58 -16.04 -15.89
CA PRO A 44 -2.70 -15.45 -17.22
C PRO A 44 -3.38 -14.07 -17.24
N CYS A 45 -4.32 -13.81 -16.32
CA CYS A 45 -4.98 -12.50 -16.21
C CYS A 45 -4.00 -11.42 -15.74
N ILE A 46 -3.16 -11.72 -14.74
CA ILE A 46 -2.17 -10.77 -14.20
C ILE A 46 -1.02 -10.58 -15.19
N GLU A 47 -0.57 -11.66 -15.84
CA GLU A 47 0.46 -11.59 -16.89
C GLU A 47 -0.01 -10.75 -18.09
N LYS A 48 -1.28 -10.85 -18.48
CA LYS A 48 -1.87 -9.98 -19.49
C LYS A 48 -1.85 -8.51 -19.06
N LEU A 49 -2.27 -8.21 -17.82
CA LEU A 49 -2.22 -6.85 -17.27
C LEU A 49 -0.81 -6.28 -17.23
N ALA A 50 0.19 -7.09 -16.86
CA ALA A 50 1.60 -6.69 -16.85
C ALA A 50 2.10 -6.34 -18.26
N ARG A 51 1.74 -7.13 -19.28
CA ARG A 51 2.13 -6.90 -20.68
C ARG A 51 1.44 -5.69 -21.32
N GLU A 52 0.19 -5.41 -20.96
CA GLU A 52 -0.61 -4.31 -21.52
C GLU A 52 -0.43 -2.99 -20.74
N GLY A 53 0.18 -3.05 -19.55
CA GLY A 53 0.32 -1.93 -18.63
C GLY A 53 1.77 -1.62 -18.27
N MET A 54 1.97 -1.24 -17.01
CA MET A 54 3.29 -0.92 -16.45
C MET A 54 3.57 -1.79 -15.22
N VAL A 55 4.80 -2.29 -15.15
CA VAL A 55 5.33 -3.11 -14.06
C VAL A 55 6.34 -2.27 -13.27
N PHE A 56 6.35 -2.41 -11.95
CA PHE A 56 7.26 -1.68 -11.05
C PHE A 56 8.26 -2.64 -10.40
N ASP A 57 9.51 -2.63 -10.87
CA ASP A 57 10.55 -3.54 -10.36
C ASP A 57 11.01 -3.24 -8.92
N ALA A 58 10.66 -2.06 -8.40
CA ALA A 58 11.14 -1.53 -7.12
C ALA A 58 9.98 -0.96 -6.26
N ALA A 59 8.90 -1.74 -6.09
CA ALA A 59 7.79 -1.40 -5.22
C ALA A 59 7.95 -2.03 -3.83
N TYR A 60 8.14 -1.19 -2.80
CA TYR A 60 8.38 -1.65 -1.42
C TYR A 60 7.33 -1.09 -0.45
N HIS A 61 6.86 -1.92 0.48
CA HIS A 61 6.23 -1.44 1.70
C HIS A 61 7.30 -1.28 2.80
N MET A 62 7.06 -0.41 3.79
CA MET A 62 8.07 -0.05 4.80
C MET A 62 8.23 -1.08 5.94
N GLY A 63 7.77 -2.32 5.75
CA GLY A 63 7.83 -3.36 6.78
C GLY A 63 6.92 -3.12 7.99
N ALA A 64 7.36 -3.62 9.14
CA ALA A 64 6.65 -3.58 10.43
C ALA A 64 7.64 -3.62 11.61
N PHE A 65 7.14 -3.41 12.83
CA PHE A 65 7.90 -3.56 14.07
C PHE A 65 7.77 -4.96 14.70
N SER A 66 7.06 -5.87 14.04
CA SER A 66 6.92 -7.28 14.39
C SER A 66 6.90 -8.13 13.11
N GLY A 67 6.93 -9.45 13.24
CA GLY A 67 6.84 -10.34 12.07
C GLY A 67 5.50 -10.26 11.30
N ALA A 68 4.46 -9.66 11.90
CA ALA A 68 3.15 -9.48 11.27
C ALA A 68 3.12 -8.20 10.41
N VAL A 69 3.48 -8.33 9.13
CA VAL A 69 3.64 -7.19 8.20
C VAL A 69 2.37 -6.79 7.44
N CYS A 70 1.41 -7.71 7.30
CA CYS A 70 0.18 -7.53 6.54
C CYS A 70 -0.66 -6.34 7.06
N THR A 71 -0.91 -6.28 8.37
CA THR A 71 -1.64 -5.19 9.03
C THR A 71 -0.99 -3.81 8.81
N PRO A 72 0.29 -3.57 9.16
CA PRO A 72 0.94 -2.29 8.86
C PRO A 72 0.95 -1.95 7.37
N SER A 73 1.16 -2.93 6.49
CA SER A 73 1.16 -2.71 5.04
C SER A 73 -0.20 -2.16 4.55
N ARG A 74 -1.29 -2.83 4.91
CA ARG A 74 -2.67 -2.42 4.56
C ARG A 74 -3.01 -1.05 5.15
N HIS A 75 -2.59 -0.79 6.38
CA HIS A 75 -2.72 0.53 7.00
C HIS A 75 -2.02 1.61 6.18
N MET A 76 -0.75 1.42 5.81
CA MET A 76 0.00 2.42 5.03
C MET A 76 -0.66 2.71 3.68
N VAL A 77 -1.12 1.67 2.99
CA VAL A 77 -1.83 1.80 1.70
C VAL A 77 -3.14 2.59 1.84
N MET A 78 -3.93 2.28 2.87
CA MET A 78 -5.26 2.88 3.07
C MET A 78 -5.21 4.32 3.62
N CYS A 79 -4.24 4.66 4.46
CA CYS A 79 -4.13 6.01 5.05
C CYS A 79 -3.08 6.91 4.38
N GLY A 80 -2.23 6.36 3.49
CA GLY A 80 -1.16 7.09 2.85
C GLY A 80 -0.08 7.59 3.81
N ARG A 81 0.10 6.91 4.95
CA ARG A 81 1.12 7.24 5.97
C ARG A 81 2.21 6.20 6.03
N THR A 82 3.39 6.61 6.49
CA THR A 82 4.51 5.70 6.71
C THR A 82 4.33 4.88 7.98
N VAL A 83 5.02 3.75 8.07
CA VAL A 83 5.00 2.85 9.24
C VAL A 83 5.26 3.56 10.57
N TRP A 84 6.06 4.64 10.54
CA TRP A 84 6.41 5.48 11.71
C TRP A 84 5.25 6.29 12.28
N HIS A 85 4.20 6.50 11.49
CA HIS A 85 3.03 7.29 11.86
C HIS A 85 1.82 6.41 12.18
N LEU A 86 1.94 5.09 12.10
CA LEU A 86 0.86 4.17 12.41
C LEU A 86 0.66 4.02 13.93
N PRO A 87 -0.55 3.66 14.38
CA PRO A 87 -0.85 3.42 15.80
C PRO A 87 -0.16 2.16 16.36
N ILE A 88 0.61 1.43 15.57
CA ILE A 88 1.42 0.27 15.98
C ILE A 88 2.94 0.59 16.01
N GLY A 89 3.30 1.86 15.83
CA GLY A 89 4.70 2.29 15.76
C GLY A 89 5.44 2.36 17.10
N PRO A 90 6.77 2.53 17.10
CA PRO A 90 7.61 2.59 18.30
C PRO A 90 7.33 3.81 19.17
N LYS A 91 6.71 4.86 18.60
CA LYS A 91 6.25 6.04 19.33
C LYS A 91 4.95 5.80 20.11
N MET A 92 4.36 4.61 19.99
CA MET A 92 3.15 4.29 20.71
C MET A 92 3.40 4.19 22.22
N PRO A 93 2.54 4.82 23.05
CA PRO A 93 2.59 4.64 24.50
C PRO A 93 2.44 3.16 24.87
N ARG A 94 3.31 2.66 25.75
CA ARG A 94 3.10 1.36 26.37
C ARG A 94 1.91 1.43 27.33
N PRO A 95 1.05 0.39 27.39
CA PRO A 95 0.00 0.35 28.38
C PRO A 95 0.60 0.42 29.79
N GLU A 96 -0.06 1.15 30.68
CA GLU A 96 0.29 1.13 32.10
C GLU A 96 0.11 -0.28 32.67
N LYS A 97 1.02 -0.70 33.56
CA LYS A 97 1.00 -2.04 34.15
C LYS A 97 -0.33 -2.28 34.86
N GLY A 98 -1.06 -3.32 34.43
CA GLY A 98 -2.34 -3.72 35.03
C GLY A 98 -3.56 -2.93 34.53
N LYS A 99 -3.41 -2.01 33.57
CA LYS A 99 -4.54 -1.30 32.94
C LYS A 99 -4.74 -1.75 31.49
N PRO A 100 -5.98 -1.79 31.00
CA PRO A 100 -6.25 -2.03 29.59
C PRO A 100 -5.59 -0.95 28.74
N ARG A 101 -5.21 -1.31 27.52
CA ARG A 101 -4.61 -0.40 26.55
C ARG A 101 -5.62 0.69 26.20
N GLN A 102 -5.21 1.95 26.35
CA GLN A 102 -6.03 3.07 25.90
C GLN A 102 -5.96 3.21 24.37
N PRO A 103 -7.05 3.65 23.71
CA PRO A 103 -7.02 3.97 22.29
C PRO A 103 -5.96 5.04 22.02
N TYR A 104 -5.03 4.75 21.11
CA TYR A 104 -4.03 5.72 20.67
C TYR A 104 -4.40 6.21 19.28
N VAL A 105 -4.71 7.49 19.16
CA VAL A 105 -4.95 8.14 17.87
C VAL A 105 -3.63 8.71 17.38
N ALA A 106 -3.08 8.11 16.33
CA ALA A 106 -1.87 8.65 15.72
C ALA A 106 -2.19 10.01 15.04
N PRO A 107 -1.41 11.08 15.29
CA PRO A 107 -1.75 12.45 14.88
C PRO A 107 -1.97 12.67 13.37
N HIS A 108 -1.52 11.74 12.54
CA HIS A 108 -1.60 11.83 11.08
C HIS A 108 -2.39 10.69 10.45
N CYS A 109 -2.94 9.76 11.24
CA CYS A 109 -3.80 8.71 10.74
C CYS A 109 -5.26 9.07 10.98
N PRO A 110 -6.19 8.63 10.10
CA PRO A 110 -7.60 8.59 10.42
C PRO A 110 -7.84 7.88 11.77
N PRO A 111 -8.84 8.31 12.56
CA PRO A 111 -9.24 7.60 13.76
C PRO A 111 -9.75 6.19 13.41
N GLU A 112 -9.68 5.27 14.39
CA GLU A 112 -10.22 3.89 14.25
C GLU A 112 -9.67 3.17 13.01
N LEU A 113 -8.38 3.33 12.77
CA LEU A 113 -7.73 2.84 11.56
C LEU A 113 -7.88 1.31 11.43
N GLU A 114 -7.85 0.58 12.55
CA GLU A 114 -8.03 -0.86 12.60
C GLU A 114 -9.43 -1.31 12.13
N SER A 115 -10.44 -0.44 12.27
CA SER A 115 -11.82 -0.70 11.86
C SER A 115 -12.13 -0.22 10.44
N ASN A 116 -11.28 0.66 9.88
CA ASN A 116 -11.50 1.33 8.60
C ASN A 116 -10.50 0.92 7.51
N THR A 117 -9.69 -0.11 7.76
CA THR A 117 -8.74 -0.64 6.79
C THR A 117 -9.04 -2.07 6.41
N LEU A 118 -8.49 -2.49 5.27
CA LEU A 118 -8.63 -3.86 4.81
C LEU A 118 -8.08 -4.80 5.88
N ALA A 119 -8.89 -5.77 6.31
CA ALA A 119 -8.44 -6.80 7.23
C ALA A 119 -7.25 -7.56 6.63
N ALA A 120 -6.24 -7.80 7.45
CA ALA A 120 -5.25 -8.84 7.18
C ALA A 120 -5.85 -10.19 7.57
N VAL A 121 -5.57 -11.24 6.79
CA VAL A 121 -6.04 -12.60 7.04
C VAL A 121 -4.92 -13.43 7.66
#